data_AF-A0A183S8L2-F1
#
_entry.id   AF-A0A183S8L2-F1
#
_cell.length_a   1.000
_cell.length_b   1.000
_cell.length_c   1.000
_cell.angle_alpha   90.00
_cell.angle_beta   90.00
_cell.angle_gamma   90.00
#
_symmetry.space_group_name_H-M   'P 1'
#
loop_
_entity.id
_entity.type
_entity.pdbx_description
1 polymer ?
#
loop_
_entity_poly.entity_id
_entity_poly.type
_entity_poly.pdbx_seq_one_letter_code
_entity_poly.pdbx_strand_id
1 'polypeptide(L)'
;MIRRAGDAVEYYQSRPIEVLTHVKLEDEINHDLLIGDYEDTYYNLTLKMMHSFQWASSSCVPQKPTFVFIDDDFAFNMEELRQVIANRIE
;
A
#
# COMPACT_ATOMS: atom_id res chain seq x y z
N MET A 1 -11.87 -3.50 -20.06
CA MET A 1 -12.76 -4.35 -19.24
C MET A 1 -12.04 -4.53 -17.91
N ILE A 2 -12.55 -3.91 -16.83
CA ILE A 2 -11.90 -3.99 -15.52
C ILE A 2 -12.10 -5.42 -15.01
N ARG A 3 -11.00 -6.17 -14.83
CA ARG A 3 -11.04 -7.47 -14.16
C ARG A 3 -11.22 -7.26 -12.67
N ARG A 4 -12.04 -8.08 -12.01
CA ARG A 4 -12.08 -8.09 -10.55
C ARG A 4 -10.72 -8.56 -10.03
N ALA A 5 -10.34 -8.12 -8.82
CA ALA A 5 -9.04 -8.46 -8.22
C ALA A 5 -8.77 -9.97 -8.22
N GLY A 6 -9.78 -10.80 -7.90
CA GLY A 6 -9.67 -12.26 -7.96
C GLY A 6 -9.32 -12.79 -9.36
N ASP A 7 -10.03 -12.32 -10.40
CA ASP A 7 -9.78 -12.74 -11.79
C ASP A 7 -8.40 -12.28 -12.29
N ALA A 8 -7.93 -11.14 -11.79
CA ALA A 8 -6.59 -10.64 -12.08
C ALA A 8 -5.52 -11.53 -11.45
N VAL A 9 -5.69 -11.92 -10.19
CA VAL A 9 -4.77 -12.84 -9.50
C VAL A 9 -4.68 -14.18 -10.26
N GLU A 10 -5.80 -14.80 -10.60
CA GLU A 10 -5.80 -16.08 -11.33
C GLU A 10 -5.08 -15.96 -12.69
N TYR A 11 -5.28 -14.86 -13.40
CA TYR A 11 -4.62 -14.65 -14.68
C TYR A 11 -3.11 -14.43 -14.58
N TYR A 12 -2.67 -13.65 -13.58
CA TYR A 12 -1.25 -13.29 -13.43
C TYR A 12 -0.43 -14.30 -12.61
N GLN A 13 -1.08 -15.24 -11.92
CA GLN A 13 -0.41 -16.31 -11.15
C GLN A 13 0.64 -17.07 -11.95
N SER A 14 0.42 -17.29 -13.25
CA SER A 14 1.36 -18.01 -14.13
C SER A 14 2.39 -17.09 -14.82
N ARG A 15 2.40 -15.78 -14.52
CA ARG A 15 3.17 -14.76 -15.27
C ARG A 15 3.98 -13.84 -14.34
N PRO A 16 4.78 -14.37 -13.40
CA PRO A 16 5.49 -13.54 -12.42
C PRO A 16 6.48 -12.55 -13.04
N ILE A 17 7.15 -12.94 -14.14
CA ILE A 17 8.12 -12.07 -14.83
C ILE A 17 7.46 -10.82 -15.37
N GLU A 18 6.28 -10.94 -15.97
CA GLU A 18 5.56 -9.81 -16.54
C GLU A 18 5.05 -8.85 -15.46
N VAL A 19 4.51 -9.40 -14.37
CA VAL A 19 4.09 -8.60 -13.22
C VAL A 19 5.28 -7.80 -12.68
N LEU A 20 6.43 -8.44 -12.49
CA LEU A 20 7.64 -7.76 -12.02
C LEU A 20 8.15 -6.69 -13.00
N THR A 21 8.03 -6.91 -14.31
CA THR A 21 8.36 -5.89 -15.31
C THR A 21 7.42 -4.69 -15.21
N HIS A 22 6.11 -4.91 -15.05
CA HIS A 22 5.15 -3.82 -14.94
C HIS A 22 5.32 -3.04 -13.64
N VAL A 23 5.55 -3.71 -12.50
CA VAL A 23 5.82 -3.07 -11.21
C VAL A 23 7.08 -2.21 -11.28
N LYS A 24 8.15 -2.69 -11.94
CA LYS A 24 9.36 -1.87 -12.14
C LYS A 24 9.09 -0.62 -12.97
N LEU A 25 8.34 -0.75 -14.06
CA LEU A 25 7.98 0.40 -14.90
C LEU A 25 7.10 1.41 -14.16
N GLU A 26 6.17 0.94 -13.34
CA GLU A 26 5.36 1.80 -12.47
C GLU A 26 6.23 2.57 -11.47
N ASP A 27 7.12 1.86 -10.76
CA ASP A 27 8.02 2.47 -9.77
C ASP A 27 8.93 3.53 -10.40
N GLU A 28 9.43 3.27 -11.62
CA GLU A 28 10.24 4.21 -12.39
C GLU A 28 9.48 5.49 -12.77
N ILE A 29 8.14 5.45 -12.82
CA ILE A 29 7.29 6.59 -13.22
C ILE A 29 6.77 7.35 -12.00
N ASN A 30 6.29 6.64 -10.97
CA ASN A 30 5.53 7.24 -9.88
C ASN A 30 6.35 7.40 -8.58
N HIS A 31 7.34 6.54 -8.34
CA HIS A 31 8.21 6.56 -7.16
C HIS A 31 7.46 6.53 -5.81
N ASP A 32 6.32 5.84 -5.75
CA ASP A 32 5.44 5.75 -4.59
C ASP A 32 5.27 4.31 -4.06
N LEU A 33 6.06 3.35 -4.55
CA LEU A 33 6.00 1.97 -4.12
C LEU A 33 6.91 1.66 -2.94
N LEU A 34 6.38 0.91 -1.97
CA LEU A 34 7.13 0.28 -0.90
C LEU A 34 7.02 -1.25 -1.04
N ILE A 35 8.10 -1.88 -1.50
CA ILE A 35 8.14 -3.33 -1.75
C ILE A 35 8.95 -4.00 -0.64
N GLY A 36 8.35 -4.97 0.05
CA GLY A 36 9.02 -5.80 1.06
C GLY A 36 9.25 -7.22 0.58
N ASP A 37 10.24 -7.89 1.18
CA ASP A 37 10.57 -9.30 0.90
C ASP A 37 9.72 -10.24 1.77
N TYR A 38 8.46 -10.43 1.37
CA TYR A 38 7.55 -11.38 1.98
C TYR A 38 6.50 -11.86 0.98
N GLU A 39 5.89 -13.02 1.26
CA GLU A 39 4.79 -13.53 0.44
C GLU A 39 3.51 -12.74 0.74
N ASP A 40 3.02 -11.95 -0.22
CA ASP A 40 1.79 -11.17 -0.06
C ASP A 40 0.57 -12.09 -0.17
N THR A 41 0.10 -12.55 1.00
CA THR A 41 -1.10 -13.35 1.15
C THR A 41 -1.98 -12.75 2.24
N TYR A 42 -3.26 -13.10 2.23
CA TYR A 42 -4.21 -12.67 3.26
C TYR A 42 -3.75 -13.03 4.69
N TYR A 43 -3.07 -14.17 4.87
CA TYR A 43 -2.54 -14.59 6.16
C TYR A 43 -1.35 -13.75 6.62
N ASN A 44 -0.61 -13.13 5.69
CA ASN A 44 0.58 -12.32 5.98
C ASN A 44 0.29 -10.82 6.06
N LEU A 45 -0.98 -10.39 6.11
CA LEU A 45 -1.34 -8.97 6.21
C LEU A 45 -0.73 -8.29 7.45
N THR A 46 -0.57 -9.00 8.57
CA THR A 46 0.14 -8.45 9.74
C THR A 46 1.60 -8.16 9.44
N LEU A 47 2.28 -9.01 8.67
CA LEU A 47 3.67 -8.78 8.24
C LEU A 47 3.76 -7.57 7.31
N LYS A 48 2.84 -7.46 6.35
CA LYS A 48 2.69 -6.29 5.47
C LYS A 48 2.52 -4.99 6.26
N MET A 49 1.60 -4.98 7.22
CA MET A 49 1.36 -3.82 8.09
C MET A 49 2.60 -3.44 8.92
N MET A 50 3.24 -4.43 9.55
CA MET A 50 4.44 -4.19 10.37
C MET A 50 5.61 -3.67 9.53
N HIS A 51 5.79 -4.18 8.31
CA HIS A 51 6.78 -3.69 7.37
C HIS A 51 6.54 -2.21 7.02
N SER A 52 5.30 -1.84 6.65
CA SER A 52 4.93 -0.46 6.36
C SER A 52 5.14 0.47 7.56
N PHE A 53 4.78 0.03 8.77
CA PHE A 53 5.00 0.80 9.99
C PHE A 53 6.49 0.99 10.29
N GLN A 54 7.31 -0.06 10.16
CA GLN A 54 8.75 0.02 10.36
C GLN A 54 9.37 1.06 9.42
N TRP A 55 9.08 0.97 8.12
CA TRP A 55 9.56 1.93 7.13
C TRP A 55 9.11 3.36 7.46
N ALA A 56 7.83 3.55 7.76
CA ALA A 56 7.27 4.86 8.10
C ALA A 56 7.95 5.45 9.36
N SER A 57 8.15 4.63 10.38
CA SER A 57 8.77 5.04 11.64
C SER A 57 10.25 5.41 11.48
N SER A 58 11.00 4.76 10.59
CA SER A 58 12.41 5.04 10.37
C SER A 58 12.65 6.19 9.40
N SER A 59 11.79 6.33 8.41
CA SER A 59 12.00 7.24 7.28
C SER A 59 11.36 8.62 7.49
N CYS A 60 10.32 8.72 8.32
CA CYS A 60 9.56 9.97 8.53
C CYS A 60 9.84 10.66 9.88
N VAL A 61 10.90 10.27 10.59
CA VAL A 61 11.24 10.75 11.95
C VAL A 61 11.24 12.28 12.12
N PRO A 62 11.80 13.10 11.19
CA PRO A 62 11.87 14.54 11.39
C PRO A 62 10.50 15.23 11.42
N GLN A 63 9.49 14.62 10.79
CA GLN A 63 8.21 15.28 10.52
C GLN A 63 7.11 14.88 11.52
N LYS A 64 7.32 13.81 12.31
CA LYS A 64 6.32 13.20 13.23
C LYS A 64 4.88 13.18 12.66
N PRO A 65 4.67 12.67 11.43
CA PRO A 65 3.35 12.72 10.82
C PRO A 65 2.37 11.74 11.47
N THR A 66 1.07 12.00 11.30
CA THR A 66 0.04 10.99 11.57
C THR A 66 0.02 10.00 10.40
N PHE A 67 0.15 8.70 10.71
CA PHE A 67 0.04 7.65 9.71
C PHE A 67 -1.39 7.12 9.65
N VAL A 68 -1.89 6.93 8.43
CA VAL A 68 -3.18 6.31 8.17
C VAL A 68 -2.93 5.10 7.28
N PHE A 69 -3.35 3.93 7.74
CA PHE A 69 -3.26 2.69 6.97
C PHE A 69 -4.67 2.36 6.46
N ILE A 70 -4.83 2.25 5.14
CA ILE A 70 -6.09 2.00 4.44
C ILE A 70 -5.78 1.02 3.30
N ASP A 71 -6.68 0.06 3.07
CA ASP A 71 -6.58 -0.83 1.91
C ASP A 71 -7.01 -0.11 0.62
N ASP A 72 -6.62 -0.67 -0.52
CA ASP A 72 -6.82 -0.08 -1.86
C ASP A 72 -8.28 -0.16 -2.36
N ASP A 73 -9.14 -0.90 -1.66
CA ASP A 73 -10.56 -1.07 -1.97
C ASP A 73 -11.50 -0.16 -1.15
N PHE A 74 -10.95 0.76 -0.35
CA PHE A 74 -11.72 1.78 0.36
C PHE A 74 -11.83 3.08 -0.42
N ALA A 75 -13.05 3.61 -0.52
CA ALA A 75 -13.28 4.98 -0.95
C ALA A 75 -13.30 5.91 0.28
N PHE A 76 -12.54 7.00 0.24
CA PHE A 76 -12.52 7.98 1.31
C PHE A 76 -12.44 9.41 0.78
N ASN A 77 -12.93 10.35 1.59
CA ASN A 77 -12.84 11.78 1.29
C ASN A 77 -11.65 12.37 2.05
N MET A 78 -10.71 12.94 1.29
CA MET A 78 -9.48 13.52 1.85
C MET A 78 -9.74 14.69 2.80
N GLU A 79 -10.74 15.53 2.53
CA GLU A 79 -11.02 16.71 3.35
C GLU A 79 -11.67 16.30 4.68
N GLU A 80 -12.61 15.36 4.64
CA GLU A 80 -13.20 14.78 5.85
C GLU A 80 -12.13 14.08 6.70
N LEU A 81 -11.26 13.28 6.08
CA LEU A 81 -10.16 12.61 6.78
C LEU A 81 -9.22 13.63 7.45
N ARG A 82 -8.88 14.70 6.74
CA ARG A 82 -8.04 15.78 7.27
C ARG A 82 -8.69 16.47 8.46
N GLN A 83 -10.00 16.72 8.41
CA GLN A 83 -10.74 17.32 9.52
C GLN A 83 -10.79 16.39 10.75
N VAL A 84 -11.02 15.09 10.56
CA VAL A 84 -11.01 14.10 11.64
C VAL A 84 -9.63 14.03 12.32
N ILE A 85 -8.54 14.07 11.55
CA ILE A 85 -7.18 14.07 12.08
C ILE A 85 -6.87 15.39 12.81
N ALA A 86 -7.24 16.54 12.24
CA ALA A 86 -6.95 17.85 12.81
C ALA A 86 -7.74 18.12 14.11
N ASN A 87 -8.95 17.58 14.23
CA ASN A 87 -9.83 17.77 15.38
C ASN A 87 -9.67 16.67 16.45
N ARG A 88 -8.63 15.84 16.34
CA ARG A 88 -8.34 14.80 17.34
C ARG A 88 -7.88 15.50 18.63
N ILE A 89 -8.82 15.69 19.56
CA ILE A 89 -8.51 16.11 20.93
C ILE A 89 -7.83 14.93 21.61
N GLU A 90 -6.60 15.14 22.12
CA GLU A 90 -5.92 14.18 23.00
C GLU A 90 -6.70 13.98 24.30
#